data_AF-A0A2M7D7B3-F1
#
_entry.id   AF-A0A2M7D7B3-F1
#
_cell.length_a   1.000
_cell.length_b   1.000
_cell.length_c   1.000
_cell.angle_alpha   90.00
_cell.angle_beta   90.00
_cell.angle_gamma   90.00
#
_symmetry.space_group_name_H-M   'P 1'
#
loop_
_entity.id
_entity.type
_entity.pdbx_description
1 polymer ?
#
loop_
_entity_poly.entity_id
_entity_poly.type
_entity_poly.pdbx_seq_one_letter_code
_entity_poly.pdbx_strand_id
1 'polypeptide(L)'
;MAKRTSSSSSPSPRCCGARYMKKPLIIIGIIVIVTLVGYLGYRTFLNYQNLIKEKGNPLQEEGINDSSAADTATDTDFTVSASTSGSSVLSVETALKGKSVVMVIAFKNFRDEEYFVPRQILYVAGADVKTASTQKGLASGAEGGQAQVDLLISEINLADFDAVVFIGGPGALEYLDNEDSYKLIKDTVSQGKLLAGICIAPTILAKAGALEGKKATVYSTPMDKSAVKILEDNGAIYEEKFVVADGRIITGSGPEAAEEFAMKVTEVLTLQ
;
A
#
# COMPACT_ATOMS: atom_id res chain seq x y z
N MET A 1 32.23 -6.65 82.37
CA MET A 1 32.86 -5.40 82.86
C MET A 1 32.93 -4.42 81.69
N ALA A 2 32.33 -3.25 81.83
CA ALA A 2 32.07 -2.30 80.75
C ALA A 2 33.32 -1.52 80.30
N LYS A 3 33.38 -1.12 79.02
CA LYS A 3 33.38 0.31 78.62
C LYS A 3 33.33 0.51 77.10
N ARG A 4 32.44 1.43 76.70
CA ARG A 4 32.35 2.09 75.40
C ARG A 4 33.59 2.98 75.17
N THR A 5 33.96 3.22 73.91
CA THR A 5 34.14 4.59 73.37
C THR A 5 34.18 4.60 71.84
N SER A 6 33.52 5.61 71.30
CA SER A 6 33.28 6.04 69.92
C SER A 6 34.44 6.84 69.30
N SER A 7 34.56 6.87 67.96
CA SER A 7 34.91 8.01 67.07
C SER A 7 35.54 7.49 65.76
N SER A 8 34.89 7.51 64.59
CA SER A 8 34.69 8.61 63.61
C SER A 8 35.93 9.00 62.76
N SER A 9 35.70 9.21 61.46
CA SER A 9 36.56 9.75 60.36
C SER A 9 37.47 8.73 59.65
N SER A 10 37.56 8.63 58.31
CA SER A 10 36.94 9.25 57.13
C SER A 10 37.26 8.36 55.90
N PRO A 11 36.44 8.31 54.83
CA PRO A 11 36.73 7.48 53.66
C PRO A 11 37.59 8.21 52.60
N SER A 12 38.53 7.49 52.01
CA SER A 12 39.41 7.88 50.90
C SER A 12 38.63 8.21 49.61
N PRO A 13 39.15 9.09 48.72
CA PRO A 13 38.41 9.53 47.54
C PRO A 13 38.33 8.43 46.48
N ARG A 14 37.11 8.09 46.06
CA ARG A 14 36.85 7.30 44.85
C ARG A 14 37.00 8.21 43.63
N CYS A 15 37.85 7.80 42.68
CA CYS A 15 37.87 8.35 41.34
C CYS A 15 36.49 8.20 40.68
N CYS A 16 35.81 9.32 40.47
CA CYS A 16 34.58 9.37 39.68
C CYS A 16 34.99 9.70 38.24
N GLY A 17 34.91 8.72 37.34
CA GLY A 17 35.05 8.93 35.91
C GLY A 17 33.85 9.70 35.38
N ALA A 18 34.07 10.93 34.92
CA ALA A 18 33.08 11.69 34.18
C ALA A 18 32.81 11.04 32.82
N ARG A 19 31.71 10.30 32.68
CA ARG A 19 31.09 10.04 31.37
C ARG A 19 30.00 11.06 31.14
N TYR A 20 30.40 12.19 30.55
CA TYR A 20 29.47 13.23 30.10
C TYR A 20 28.67 12.76 28.88
N MET A 21 27.39 13.11 28.90
CA MET A 21 26.33 12.69 27.98
C MET A 21 26.58 13.11 26.52
N LYS A 22 26.58 12.15 25.59
CA LYS A 22 26.53 12.35 24.13
C LYS A 22 25.23 11.79 23.52
N LYS A 23 24.06 12.00 24.15
CA LYS A 23 22.77 11.51 23.63
C LYS A 23 21.65 12.54 23.35
N PRO A 24 21.76 13.87 23.61
CA PRO A 24 20.65 14.78 23.28
C PRO A 24 20.60 15.19 21.80
N LEU A 25 21.74 15.28 21.09
CA LEU A 25 21.76 15.78 19.70
C LEU A 25 21.11 14.83 18.67
N ILE A 26 21.23 13.51 18.87
CA ILE A 26 20.70 12.51 17.92
C ILE A 26 19.17 12.47 18.00
N ILE A 27 18.60 12.59 19.19
CA ILE A 27 17.14 12.57 19.39
C ILE A 27 16.51 13.83 18.80
N ILE A 28 17.14 15.00 18.98
CA ILE A 28 16.69 16.26 18.36
C ILE A 28 16.76 16.16 16.82
N GLY A 29 17.82 15.56 16.27
CA GLY A 29 17.95 15.34 14.83
C GLY A 29 16.83 14.47 14.23
N ILE A 30 16.46 13.37 14.91
CA ILE A 30 15.37 12.48 14.47
C ILE A 30 14.02 13.20 14.54
N ILE A 31 13.75 13.94 15.62
CA ILE A 31 12.50 14.70 15.75
C ILE A 31 12.40 15.76 14.64
N VAL A 32 13.48 16.50 14.37
CA VAL A 32 13.49 17.51 13.30
C VAL A 32 13.24 16.87 11.93
N ILE A 33 13.84 15.72 11.64
CA ILE A 33 13.64 15.01 10.35
C ILE A 33 12.20 14.51 10.22
N VAL A 34 11.64 13.87 11.26
CA VAL A 34 10.25 13.39 11.23
C VAL A 34 9.27 14.55 11.06
N THR A 35 9.52 15.67 11.75
CA THR A 35 8.67 16.87 11.64
C THR A 35 8.79 17.51 10.26
N LEU A 36 9.99 17.54 9.66
CA LEU A 36 10.22 18.12 8.34
C LEU A 36 9.59 17.26 7.23
N VAL A 37 9.74 15.93 7.29
CA VAL A 37 9.12 14.99 6.34
C VAL A 37 7.61 15.04 6.46
N GLY A 38 7.07 15.02 7.69
CA GLY A 38 5.64 15.20 7.93
C GLY A 38 5.12 16.54 7.43
N TYR A 39 5.87 17.64 7.63
CA TYR A 39 5.51 18.96 7.14
C TYR A 39 5.52 19.04 5.61
N LEU A 40 6.52 18.46 4.93
CA LEU A 40 6.55 18.40 3.47
C LEU A 40 5.38 17.55 2.93
N GLY A 41 5.11 16.38 3.51
CA GLY A 41 3.97 15.54 3.14
C GLY A 41 2.64 16.26 3.29
N TYR A 42 2.45 16.93 4.44
CA TYR A 42 1.26 17.74 4.71
C TYR A 42 1.13 18.92 3.73
N ARG A 43 2.23 19.59 3.39
CA ARG A 43 2.21 20.70 2.42
C ARG A 43 1.86 20.23 1.01
N THR A 44 2.38 19.07 0.60
CA THR A 44 2.06 18.46 -0.69
C THR A 44 0.58 18.05 -0.74
N PHE A 45 0.07 17.48 0.34
CA PHE A 45 -1.36 17.14 0.47
C PHE A 45 -2.27 18.38 0.40
N LEU A 46 -1.92 19.47 1.11
CA LEU A 46 -2.68 20.72 1.03
C LEU A 46 -2.61 21.38 -0.35
N ASN A 47 -1.44 21.37 -1.00
CA ASN A 47 -1.31 21.84 -2.38
C ASN A 47 -2.18 21.00 -3.33
N TYR A 48 -2.24 19.68 -3.13
CA TYR A 48 -3.08 18.79 -3.92
C TYR A 48 -4.58 19.09 -3.73
N GLN A 49 -5.02 19.28 -2.48
CA GLN A 49 -6.40 19.69 -2.19
C GLN A 49 -6.76 21.05 -2.79
N ASN A 50 -5.82 22.00 -2.81
CA ASN A 50 -6.02 23.30 -3.43
C ASN A 50 -6.09 23.22 -4.97
N LEU A 51 -5.27 22.36 -5.59
CA LEU A 51 -5.34 22.10 -7.03
C LEU A 51 -6.68 21.50 -7.46
N ILE A 52 -7.24 20.58 -6.67
CA ILE A 52 -8.58 20.01 -6.92
C ILE A 52 -9.67 21.10 -6.83
N LYS A 53 -9.53 22.05 -5.89
CA LYS A 53 -10.47 23.16 -5.73
C LYS A 53 -10.38 24.20 -6.85
N GLU A 54 -9.18 24.49 -7.35
CA GLU A 54 -8.96 25.51 -8.39
C GLU A 54 -9.24 25.01 -9.81
N LYS A 55 -8.91 23.75 -10.12
CA LYS A 55 -8.99 23.22 -11.48
C LYS A 55 -10.18 22.27 -11.72
N GLY A 56 -10.98 21.99 -10.68
CA GLY A 56 -11.93 20.89 -10.73
C GLY A 56 -11.22 19.53 -10.80
N ASN A 57 -11.95 18.45 -10.58
CA ASN A 57 -11.39 17.10 -10.62
C ASN A 57 -10.93 16.75 -12.05
N PRO A 58 -9.64 16.53 -12.32
CA PRO A 58 -9.14 16.27 -13.68
C PRO A 58 -9.54 14.90 -14.25
N LEU A 59 -10.43 14.16 -13.59
CA LEU A 59 -10.97 12.86 -14.03
C LEU A 59 -12.38 12.95 -14.64
N GLN A 60 -12.87 14.16 -14.96
CA GLN A 60 -14.07 14.36 -15.75
C GLN A 60 -13.79 15.36 -16.87
N GLU A 61 -13.38 14.87 -18.03
CA GLU A 61 -13.80 15.40 -19.35
C GLU A 61 -13.20 14.52 -20.46
N GLU A 62 -13.91 13.46 -20.85
CA GLU A 62 -13.94 13.05 -22.26
C GLU A 62 -15.40 12.78 -22.64
N GLY A 63 -16.04 13.81 -23.20
CA GLY A 63 -17.28 13.74 -23.93
C GLY A 63 -17.03 14.06 -25.39
N ILE A 64 -17.23 13.07 -26.26
CA ILE A 64 -17.18 13.17 -27.73
C ILE A 64 -18.18 14.23 -28.22
N ASN A 65 -17.79 15.08 -29.18
CA ASN A 65 -18.67 15.53 -30.25
C ASN A 65 -17.88 16.00 -31.49
N ASP A 66 -18.49 15.68 -32.62
CA ASP A 66 -17.99 15.71 -33.99
C ASP A 66 -18.00 17.12 -34.64
N SER A 67 -17.32 17.20 -35.79
CA SER A 67 -17.48 18.16 -36.91
C SER A 67 -16.65 19.47 -37.01
N SER A 68 -15.80 19.44 -38.05
CA SER A 68 -15.63 20.45 -39.11
C SER A 68 -14.62 21.60 -38.98
N ALA A 69 -13.84 21.70 -40.08
CA ALA A 69 -13.29 22.89 -40.72
C ALA A 69 -12.05 23.60 -40.13
N ALA A 70 -10.96 23.42 -40.89
CA ALA A 70 -10.10 24.44 -41.48
C ALA A 70 -9.31 25.45 -40.62
N ASP A 71 -8.05 25.52 -41.02
CA ASP A 71 -7.20 26.69 -41.19
C ASP A 71 -6.13 27.08 -40.14
N THR A 72 -4.93 27.14 -40.72
CA THR A 72 -3.84 28.10 -40.50
C THR A 72 -2.87 27.91 -39.32
N ALA A 73 -1.65 27.58 -39.75
CA ALA A 73 -0.34 27.75 -39.14
C ALA A 73 -0.17 28.96 -38.20
N THR A 74 0.69 28.79 -37.20
CA THR A 74 1.87 29.68 -37.00
C THR A 74 2.94 28.96 -36.19
N ASP A 75 4.17 29.07 -36.67
CA ASP A 75 5.42 28.73 -36.00
C ASP A 75 5.51 29.35 -34.61
N THR A 76 6.10 28.62 -33.65
CA THR A 76 7.23 29.16 -32.88
C THR A 76 8.06 28.00 -32.32
N ASP A 77 9.27 27.93 -32.86
CA ASP A 77 10.42 27.18 -32.39
C ASP A 77 10.83 27.66 -30.99
N PHE A 78 10.91 26.74 -30.03
CA PHE A 78 11.57 27.00 -28.75
C PHE A 78 12.35 25.76 -28.31
N THR A 79 13.54 25.62 -28.89
CA THR A 79 14.59 24.75 -28.38
C THR A 79 15.12 25.26 -27.04
N VAL A 80 15.00 24.46 -25.98
CA VAL A 80 15.86 24.60 -24.79
C VAL A 80 16.68 23.34 -24.66
N SER A 81 17.95 23.48 -25.01
CA SER A 81 19.02 22.57 -24.62
C SER A 81 19.61 23.08 -23.31
N ALA A 82 19.43 22.34 -22.22
CA ALA A 82 20.25 22.51 -21.02
C ALA A 82 20.49 21.13 -20.38
N SER A 83 21.77 20.79 -20.35
CA SER A 83 22.38 19.59 -19.82
C SER A 83 22.38 19.51 -18.29
N THR A 84 22.78 18.32 -17.80
CA THR A 84 23.33 17.99 -16.47
C THR A 84 22.37 17.85 -15.29
N SER A 85 21.92 16.62 -15.01
CA SER A 85 22.52 15.72 -13.99
C SER A 85 21.60 14.50 -13.79
N GLY A 86 22.02 13.38 -14.36
CA GLY A 86 21.26 12.13 -14.30
C GLY A 86 21.45 11.35 -13.00
N SER A 87 20.44 10.52 -12.76
CA SER A 87 20.53 9.16 -12.21
C SER A 87 20.04 8.97 -10.76
N SER A 88 18.72 8.88 -10.61
CA SER A 88 18.03 8.00 -9.63
C SER A 88 16.51 8.19 -9.63
N VAL A 89 15.99 9.30 -10.15
CA VAL A 89 14.55 9.62 -10.10
C VAL A 89 13.76 8.99 -11.25
N LEU A 90 14.39 8.83 -12.43
CA LEU A 90 13.77 8.24 -13.62
C LEU A 90 13.44 6.74 -13.49
N SER A 91 14.00 6.01 -12.50
CA SER A 91 13.77 4.56 -12.37
C SER A 91 12.52 4.19 -11.59
N VAL A 92 11.95 5.11 -10.79
CA VAL A 92 10.77 4.78 -9.96
C VAL A 92 9.47 5.04 -10.72
N GLU A 93 9.38 6.13 -11.50
CA GLU A 93 8.16 6.54 -12.23
C GLU A 93 7.78 5.60 -13.41
N THR A 94 8.59 4.59 -13.71
CA THR A 94 8.29 3.61 -14.77
C THR A 94 8.69 2.17 -14.42
N ALA A 95 8.91 1.86 -13.14
CA ALA A 95 9.36 0.54 -12.67
C ALA A 95 8.45 -0.63 -13.08
N LEU A 96 7.17 -0.35 -13.36
CA LEU A 96 6.14 -1.31 -13.77
C LEU A 96 5.64 -1.07 -15.19
N LYS A 97 6.38 -0.32 -16.03
CA LYS A 97 5.98 -0.08 -17.41
C LYS A 97 5.73 -1.39 -18.16
N GLY A 98 4.52 -1.53 -18.70
CA GLY A 98 4.10 -2.72 -19.45
C GLY A 98 3.64 -3.88 -18.56
N LYS A 99 3.56 -3.69 -17.23
CA LYS A 99 2.90 -4.63 -16.33
C LYS A 99 1.42 -4.27 -16.18
N SER A 100 0.58 -5.29 -16.03
CA SER A 100 -0.85 -5.12 -15.83
C SER A 100 -1.28 -5.68 -14.48
N VAL A 101 -2.07 -4.93 -13.71
CA VAL A 101 -2.57 -5.32 -12.40
C VAL A 101 -4.08 -5.19 -12.36
N VAL A 102 -4.78 -6.20 -11.83
CA VAL A 102 -6.20 -6.09 -11.50
C VAL A 102 -6.38 -6.02 -9.99
N MET A 103 -7.05 -4.97 -9.54
CA MET A 103 -7.45 -4.77 -8.15
C MET A 103 -8.91 -5.18 -7.97
N VAL A 104 -9.17 -6.13 -7.09
CA VAL A 104 -10.49 -6.67 -6.80
C VAL A 104 -11.05 -5.99 -5.55
N ILE A 105 -12.18 -5.28 -5.69
CA ILE A 105 -12.82 -4.53 -4.62
C ILE A 105 -14.26 -5.00 -4.40
N ALA A 106 -14.75 -4.88 -3.17
CA ALA A 106 -16.18 -5.01 -2.89
C ALA A 106 -16.96 -3.90 -3.61
N PHE A 107 -18.13 -4.22 -4.18
CA PHE A 107 -18.93 -3.22 -4.89
C PHE A 107 -19.46 -2.12 -3.95
N LYS A 108 -19.68 -2.47 -2.69
CA LYS A 108 -19.99 -1.53 -1.61
C LYS A 108 -19.06 -1.76 -0.43
N ASN A 109 -18.71 -0.68 0.25
CA ASN A 109 -17.91 -0.67 1.48
C ASN A 109 -16.54 -1.36 1.34
N PHE A 110 -15.86 -1.17 0.21
CA PHE A 110 -14.42 -1.42 0.17
C PHE A 110 -13.70 -0.38 1.04
N ARG A 111 -12.49 -0.68 1.54
CA ARG A 111 -11.72 0.29 2.31
C ARG A 111 -10.98 1.24 1.38
N ASP A 112 -11.31 2.53 1.47
CA ASP A 112 -10.84 3.59 0.60
C ASP A 112 -9.31 3.68 0.53
N GLU A 113 -8.65 3.76 1.69
CA GLU A 113 -7.19 3.89 1.80
C GLU A 113 -6.47 2.68 1.20
N GLU A 114 -7.01 1.48 1.43
CA GLU A 114 -6.46 0.22 0.91
C GLU A 114 -6.63 0.07 -0.60
N TYR A 115 -7.56 0.81 -1.22
CA TYR A 115 -7.72 0.84 -2.67
C TYR A 115 -6.95 2.00 -3.31
N PHE A 116 -7.21 3.24 -2.90
CA PHE A 116 -6.69 4.42 -3.59
C PHE A 116 -5.18 4.58 -3.42
N VAL A 117 -4.62 4.28 -2.24
CA VAL A 117 -3.17 4.40 -2.03
C VAL A 117 -2.41 3.38 -2.87
N PRO A 118 -2.70 2.06 -2.82
CA PRO A 118 -2.00 1.10 -3.67
C PRO A 118 -2.24 1.33 -5.15
N ARG A 119 -3.47 1.67 -5.56
CA ARG A 119 -3.77 1.97 -6.95
C ARG A 119 -2.91 3.11 -7.47
N GLN A 120 -2.79 4.20 -6.72
CA GLN A 120 -2.01 5.37 -7.13
C GLN A 120 -0.52 5.03 -7.23
N ILE A 121 0.03 4.29 -6.26
CA ILE A 121 1.45 3.90 -6.27
C ILE A 121 1.76 3.00 -7.47
N LEU A 122 0.92 1.99 -7.73
CA LEU A 122 1.09 1.09 -8.89
C LEU A 122 0.97 1.84 -10.22
N TYR A 123 -0.01 2.75 -10.32
CA TYR A 123 -0.21 3.58 -11.50
C TYR A 123 0.99 4.52 -11.77
N VAL A 124 1.46 5.23 -10.74
CA VAL A 124 2.64 6.12 -10.85
C VAL A 124 3.92 5.35 -11.14
N ALA A 125 4.02 4.10 -10.68
CA ALA A 125 5.11 3.21 -11.05
C ALA A 125 5.02 2.71 -12.51
N GLY A 126 3.92 2.98 -13.22
CA GLY A 126 3.76 2.70 -14.65
C GLY A 126 2.96 1.44 -15.00
N ALA A 127 2.30 0.80 -14.03
CA ALA A 127 1.41 -0.33 -14.30
C ALA A 127 0.09 0.13 -14.93
N ASP A 128 -0.49 -0.68 -15.83
CA ASP A 128 -1.90 -0.56 -16.18
C ASP A 128 -2.74 -1.19 -15.07
N VAL A 129 -3.52 -0.38 -14.35
CA VAL A 129 -4.30 -0.83 -13.20
C VAL A 129 -5.79 -0.84 -13.54
N LYS A 130 -6.38 -2.03 -13.56
CA LYS A 130 -7.83 -2.24 -13.71
C LYS A 130 -8.50 -2.53 -12.38
N THR A 131 -9.77 -2.18 -12.29
CA THR A 131 -10.61 -2.41 -11.13
C THR A 131 -11.65 -3.46 -11.46
N ALA A 132 -11.74 -4.51 -10.64
CA ALA A 132 -12.74 -5.55 -10.78
C ALA A 132 -13.63 -5.67 -9.54
N SER A 133 -14.87 -6.09 -9.75
CA SER A 133 -15.82 -6.36 -8.68
C SER A 133 -16.86 -7.40 -9.11
N THR A 134 -17.82 -7.73 -8.25
CA THR A 134 -18.94 -8.61 -8.60
C THR A 134 -20.04 -7.92 -9.39
N GLN A 135 -19.99 -6.59 -9.54
CA GLN A 135 -20.95 -5.80 -10.31
C GLN A 135 -20.24 -4.69 -11.09
N LYS A 136 -20.77 -4.33 -12.26
CA LYS A 136 -20.31 -3.17 -13.05
C LYS A 136 -20.88 -1.87 -12.48
N GLY A 137 -20.19 -0.77 -12.76
CA GLY A 137 -20.62 0.58 -12.39
C GLY A 137 -19.70 1.22 -11.37
N LEU A 138 -20.24 2.18 -10.62
CA LEU A 138 -19.48 2.96 -9.65
C LEU A 138 -19.58 2.30 -8.26
N ALA A 139 -18.52 1.61 -7.85
CA ALA A 139 -18.42 1.04 -6.52
C ALA A 139 -18.21 2.14 -5.48
N SER A 140 -18.72 1.94 -4.26
CA SER A 140 -18.64 2.91 -3.16
C SER A 140 -17.78 2.41 -2.01
N GLY A 141 -16.79 3.20 -1.59
CA GLY A 141 -15.97 2.96 -0.41
C GLY A 141 -16.72 3.23 0.89
N ALA A 142 -16.21 2.69 1.99
CA ALA A 142 -16.79 2.86 3.32
C ALA A 142 -16.74 4.32 3.81
N GLU A 143 -15.77 5.10 3.34
CA GLU A 143 -15.58 6.53 3.66
C GLU A 143 -16.09 7.46 2.54
N GLY A 144 -16.83 6.92 1.57
CA GLY A 144 -17.51 7.69 0.52
C GLY A 144 -16.71 7.89 -0.77
N GLY A 145 -15.50 7.34 -0.89
CA GLY A 145 -14.79 7.29 -2.16
C GLY A 145 -15.53 6.45 -3.20
N GLN A 146 -15.22 6.69 -4.47
CA GLN A 146 -15.89 6.02 -5.59
C GLN A 146 -14.87 5.48 -6.58
N ALA A 147 -15.13 4.28 -7.09
CA ALA A 147 -14.26 3.60 -8.04
C ALA A 147 -15.08 3.03 -9.20
N GLN A 148 -14.72 3.39 -10.43
CA GLN A 148 -15.35 2.79 -11.60
C GLN A 148 -14.85 1.35 -11.76
N VAL A 149 -15.78 0.40 -11.86
CA VAL A 149 -15.47 -1.01 -12.09
C VAL A 149 -15.30 -1.23 -13.60
N ASP A 150 -14.11 -1.66 -13.99
CA ASP A 150 -13.73 -1.94 -15.37
C ASP A 150 -14.21 -3.34 -15.79
N LEU A 151 -14.11 -4.33 -14.90
CA LEU A 151 -14.33 -5.76 -15.18
C LEU A 151 -15.17 -6.43 -14.10
N LEU A 152 -15.99 -7.42 -14.45
CA LEU A 152 -16.49 -8.37 -13.46
C LEU A 152 -15.38 -9.37 -13.11
N ILE A 153 -15.38 -9.89 -11.88
CA ILE A 153 -14.45 -10.96 -11.47
C ILE A 153 -14.55 -12.16 -12.42
N SER A 154 -15.76 -12.51 -12.85
CA SER A 154 -16.04 -13.59 -13.80
C SER A 154 -15.59 -13.31 -15.24
N GLU A 155 -15.25 -12.07 -15.58
CA GLU A 155 -14.75 -11.66 -16.90
C GLU A 155 -13.21 -11.61 -16.96
N ILE A 156 -12.52 -11.80 -15.83
CA ILE A 156 -11.06 -11.68 -15.78
C ILE A 156 -10.42 -12.83 -16.55
N ASN A 157 -9.69 -12.47 -17.60
CA ASN A 157 -8.72 -13.35 -18.25
C ASN A 157 -7.33 -13.12 -17.65
N LEU A 158 -6.84 -14.06 -16.83
CA LEU A 158 -5.56 -13.93 -16.12
C LEU A 158 -4.33 -13.82 -17.03
N ALA A 159 -4.44 -14.20 -18.31
CA ALA A 159 -3.35 -14.01 -19.25
C ALA A 159 -3.00 -12.53 -19.46
N ASP A 160 -3.97 -11.63 -19.24
CA ASP A 160 -3.84 -10.20 -19.47
C ASP A 160 -3.25 -9.44 -18.25
N PHE A 161 -3.02 -10.13 -17.13
CA PHE A 161 -2.56 -9.55 -15.87
C PHE A 161 -1.31 -10.24 -15.32
N ASP A 162 -0.44 -9.46 -14.68
CA ASP A 162 0.74 -9.94 -13.96
C ASP A 162 0.46 -10.13 -12.46
N ALA A 163 -0.53 -9.40 -11.94
CA ALA A 163 -0.95 -9.46 -10.55
C ALA A 163 -2.47 -9.36 -10.34
N VAL A 164 -2.94 -10.00 -9.29
CA VAL A 164 -4.28 -9.83 -8.72
C VAL A 164 -4.16 -9.35 -7.28
N VAL A 165 -4.84 -8.26 -6.94
CA VAL A 165 -4.77 -7.62 -5.61
C VAL A 165 -6.16 -7.51 -5.02
N PHE A 166 -6.45 -8.26 -3.95
CA PHE A 166 -7.73 -8.19 -3.23
C PHE A 166 -7.72 -7.12 -2.13
N ILE A 167 -8.69 -6.22 -2.16
CA ILE A 167 -8.84 -5.15 -1.18
C ILE A 167 -9.82 -5.55 -0.08
N GLY A 168 -9.54 -5.12 1.15
CA GLY A 168 -10.39 -5.34 2.29
C GLY A 168 -11.52 -4.31 2.40
N GLY A 169 -11.91 -4.06 3.65
CA GLY A 169 -13.05 -3.23 4.01
C GLY A 169 -14.28 -4.02 4.46
N PRO A 170 -15.27 -3.34 5.06
CA PRO A 170 -16.45 -4.00 5.64
C PRO A 170 -17.24 -4.86 4.66
N GLY A 171 -17.29 -4.49 3.38
CA GLY A 171 -18.00 -5.24 2.34
C GLY A 171 -17.21 -6.39 1.73
N ALA A 172 -15.91 -6.56 2.03
CA ALA A 172 -15.07 -7.53 1.35
C ALA A 172 -15.60 -8.97 1.50
N LEU A 173 -15.98 -9.39 2.71
CA LEU A 173 -16.51 -10.74 2.90
C LEU A 173 -17.87 -10.96 2.23
N GLU A 174 -18.75 -9.95 2.25
CA GLU A 174 -20.07 -10.05 1.61
C GLU A 174 -19.96 -10.18 0.09
N TYR A 175 -19.07 -9.40 -0.53
CA TYR A 175 -18.99 -9.28 -1.98
C TYR A 175 -17.94 -10.17 -2.63
N LEU A 176 -16.88 -10.55 -1.92
CA LEU A 176 -15.71 -11.23 -2.50
C LEU A 176 -15.47 -12.64 -1.93
N ASP A 177 -16.12 -13.04 -0.83
CA ASP A 177 -15.98 -14.40 -0.28
C ASP A 177 -16.90 -15.38 -1.03
N ASN A 178 -16.55 -15.69 -2.27
CA ASN A 178 -17.37 -16.50 -3.18
C ASN A 178 -16.52 -17.32 -4.16
N GLU A 179 -17.19 -18.24 -4.88
CA GLU A 179 -16.55 -19.19 -5.80
C GLU A 179 -15.79 -18.53 -6.96
N ASP A 180 -16.30 -17.43 -7.51
CA ASP A 180 -15.61 -16.72 -8.59
C ASP A 180 -14.26 -16.17 -8.11
N SER A 181 -14.24 -15.61 -6.89
CA SER A 181 -13.01 -15.13 -6.26
C SER A 181 -12.06 -16.28 -5.93
N TYR A 182 -12.57 -17.40 -5.40
CA TYR A 182 -11.75 -18.57 -5.10
C TYR A 182 -11.11 -19.18 -6.35
N LYS A 183 -11.87 -19.25 -7.45
CA LYS A 183 -11.37 -19.68 -8.75
C LYS A 183 -10.25 -18.75 -9.23
N LEU A 184 -10.49 -17.43 -9.24
CA LEU A 184 -9.49 -16.45 -9.63
C LEU A 184 -8.21 -16.56 -8.81
N ILE A 185 -8.33 -16.72 -7.49
CA ILE A 185 -7.20 -16.87 -6.57
C ILE A 185 -6.38 -18.12 -6.90
N LYS A 186 -7.04 -19.28 -7.04
CA LYS A 186 -6.37 -20.56 -7.38
C LYS A 186 -5.68 -20.48 -8.74
N ASP A 187 -6.35 -19.90 -9.74
CA ASP A 187 -5.80 -19.75 -11.08
C ASP A 187 -4.59 -18.79 -11.08
N THR A 188 -4.64 -17.71 -10.29
CA THR A 188 -3.52 -16.76 -10.12
C THR A 188 -2.27 -17.47 -9.59
N VAL A 189 -2.43 -18.28 -8.54
CA VAL A 189 -1.31 -19.05 -7.94
C VAL A 189 -0.78 -20.10 -8.91
N SER A 190 -1.66 -20.88 -9.55
CA SER A 190 -1.25 -21.95 -10.48
C SER A 190 -0.50 -21.43 -11.71
N GLN A 191 -0.80 -20.21 -12.17
CA GLN A 191 -0.09 -19.56 -13.27
C GLN A 191 1.17 -18.81 -12.81
N GLY A 192 1.53 -18.88 -11.53
CA GLY A 192 2.70 -18.19 -10.98
C GLY A 192 2.60 -16.67 -11.06
N LYS A 193 1.39 -16.11 -11.13
CA LYS A 193 1.15 -14.67 -11.11
C LYS A 193 1.28 -14.14 -9.67
N LEU A 194 1.45 -12.83 -9.50
CA LEU A 194 1.48 -12.26 -8.16
C LEU A 194 0.07 -12.24 -7.59
N LEU A 195 -0.10 -12.76 -6.38
CA LEU A 195 -1.35 -12.68 -5.64
C LEU A 195 -1.14 -11.81 -4.40
N ALA A 196 -1.97 -10.82 -4.19
CA ALA A 196 -1.90 -10.00 -2.99
C ALA A 196 -3.27 -9.78 -2.35
N GLY A 197 -3.28 -9.56 -1.03
CA GLY A 197 -4.50 -9.26 -0.27
C GLY A 197 -4.20 -8.38 0.94
N ILE A 198 -5.05 -7.40 1.23
CA ILE A 198 -4.88 -6.50 2.38
C ILE A 198 -6.08 -6.53 3.31
N CYS A 199 -5.80 -6.32 4.60
CA CYS A 199 -6.78 -6.20 5.67
C CYS A 199 -7.55 -7.50 5.91
N ILE A 200 -8.87 -7.55 5.64
CA ILE A 200 -9.67 -8.77 5.82
C ILE A 200 -9.57 -9.71 4.61
N ALA A 201 -9.15 -9.21 3.44
CA ALA A 201 -9.07 -9.99 2.21
C ALA A 201 -8.16 -11.24 2.28
N PRO A 202 -7.04 -11.26 3.02
CA PRO A 202 -6.24 -12.48 3.22
C PRO A 202 -7.03 -13.68 3.75
N THR A 203 -8.16 -13.48 4.46
CA THR A 203 -9.04 -14.58 4.86
C THR A 203 -9.69 -15.29 3.68
N ILE A 204 -10.00 -14.56 2.60
CA ILE A 204 -10.55 -15.09 1.34
C ILE A 204 -9.46 -15.91 0.62
N LEU A 205 -8.23 -15.40 0.60
CA LEU A 205 -7.06 -16.10 0.05
C LEU A 205 -6.79 -17.40 0.81
N ALA A 206 -6.89 -17.38 2.15
CA ALA A 206 -6.78 -18.56 3.00
C ALA A 206 -7.84 -19.62 2.66
N LYS A 207 -9.12 -19.23 2.60
CA LYS A 207 -10.23 -20.14 2.26
C LYS A 207 -10.11 -20.73 0.85
N ALA A 208 -9.52 -19.99 -0.08
CA ALA A 208 -9.22 -20.49 -1.43
C ALA A 208 -8.04 -21.49 -1.46
N GLY A 209 -7.35 -21.71 -0.34
CA GLY A 209 -6.19 -22.61 -0.22
C GLY A 209 -4.86 -21.97 -0.67
N ALA A 210 -4.84 -20.67 -0.99
CA ALA A 210 -3.63 -20.02 -1.50
C ALA A 210 -2.55 -19.84 -0.42
N LEU A 211 -2.93 -19.87 0.87
CA LEU A 211 -2.03 -19.59 1.99
C LEU A 211 -1.56 -20.84 2.74
N GLU A 212 -1.90 -22.05 2.26
CA GLU A 212 -1.48 -23.29 2.93
C GLU A 212 0.05 -23.42 2.97
N GLY A 213 0.61 -23.51 4.18
CA GLY A 213 2.06 -23.55 4.42
C GLY A 213 2.79 -22.24 4.15
N LYS A 214 2.06 -21.13 3.93
CA LYS A 214 2.62 -19.81 3.60
C LYS A 214 2.58 -18.86 4.79
N LYS A 215 3.58 -18.00 4.87
CA LYS A 215 3.59 -16.89 5.83
C LYS A 215 2.63 -15.81 5.36
N ALA A 216 1.79 -15.31 6.25
CA ALA A 216 0.83 -14.25 5.94
C ALA A 216 0.50 -13.37 7.16
N THR A 217 0.01 -12.16 6.90
CA THR A 217 -0.63 -11.29 7.88
C THR A 217 -2.08 -11.01 7.46
N VAL A 218 -2.87 -10.45 8.37
CA VAL A 218 -4.29 -10.13 8.19
C VAL A 218 -4.70 -9.06 9.19
N TYR A 219 -5.77 -8.32 8.89
CA TYR A 219 -6.36 -7.38 9.84
C TYR A 219 -6.88 -8.09 11.06
N SER A 220 -6.45 -7.60 12.21
CA SER A 220 -6.82 -8.13 13.50
C SER A 220 -6.62 -7.06 14.56
N THR A 221 -7.46 -7.07 15.58
CA THR A 221 -7.33 -6.18 16.75
C THR A 221 -7.10 -7.01 18.01
N PRO A 222 -6.67 -6.42 19.13
CA PRO A 222 -6.60 -7.15 20.40
C PRO A 222 -7.94 -7.74 20.86
N MET A 223 -9.07 -7.17 20.40
CA MET A 223 -10.42 -7.61 20.74
C MET A 223 -10.98 -8.64 19.75
N ASP A 224 -10.44 -8.70 18.53
CA ASP A 224 -10.90 -9.60 17.48
C ASP A 224 -9.71 -10.26 16.75
N LYS A 225 -9.52 -11.55 17.07
CA LYS A 225 -8.54 -12.45 16.45
C LYS A 225 -9.18 -13.44 15.48
N SER A 226 -10.44 -13.28 15.11
CA SER A 226 -11.17 -14.22 14.25
C SER A 226 -10.48 -14.41 12.89
N ALA A 227 -10.02 -13.33 12.26
CA ALA A 227 -9.32 -13.38 10.99
C ALA A 227 -7.99 -14.15 11.06
N VAL A 228 -7.25 -14.01 12.17
CA VAL A 228 -6.02 -14.78 12.42
C VAL A 228 -6.35 -16.27 12.51
N LYS A 229 -7.40 -16.62 13.25
CA LYS A 229 -7.86 -18.01 13.35
C LYS A 229 -8.25 -18.58 11.99
N ILE A 230 -8.91 -17.81 11.13
CA ILE A 230 -9.25 -18.25 9.76
C ILE A 230 -8.00 -18.57 8.95
N LEU A 231 -6.95 -17.74 9.05
CA LEU A 231 -5.66 -18.01 8.40
C LEU A 231 -5.07 -19.34 8.89
N GLU A 232 -4.95 -19.49 10.21
CA GLU A 232 -4.34 -20.68 10.84
C GLU A 232 -5.14 -21.96 10.57
N ASP A 233 -6.47 -21.91 10.65
CA ASP A 233 -7.38 -23.04 10.35
C ASP A 233 -7.24 -23.53 8.90
N ASN A 234 -6.81 -22.66 7.98
CA ASN A 234 -6.55 -22.97 6.57
C ASN A 234 -5.04 -23.13 6.27
N GLY A 235 -4.23 -23.39 7.29
CA GLY A 235 -2.83 -23.79 7.14
C GLY A 235 -1.83 -22.64 6.91
N ALA A 236 -2.24 -21.38 7.03
CA ALA A 236 -1.32 -20.25 6.96
C ALA A 236 -0.51 -20.09 8.25
N ILE A 237 0.71 -19.60 8.13
CA ILE A 237 1.60 -19.25 9.24
C ILE A 237 1.45 -17.74 9.49
N TYR A 238 0.65 -17.38 10.49
CA TYR A 238 0.42 -15.97 10.82
C TYR A 238 1.69 -15.28 11.34
N GLU A 239 2.00 -14.11 10.81
CA GLU A 239 3.03 -13.21 11.33
C GLU A 239 2.40 -11.84 11.67
N GLU A 240 2.60 -11.36 12.91
CA GLU A 240 2.13 -10.05 13.35
C GLU A 240 3.05 -8.93 12.81
N LYS A 241 2.91 -8.65 11.52
CA LYS A 241 3.62 -7.60 10.77
C LYS A 241 2.65 -6.82 9.89
N PHE A 242 3.02 -5.59 9.53
CA PHE A 242 2.24 -4.78 8.60
C PHE A 242 2.13 -5.41 7.22
N VAL A 243 3.24 -5.92 6.68
CA VAL A 243 3.29 -6.58 5.39
C VAL A 243 4.10 -7.86 5.50
N VAL A 244 3.61 -8.93 4.87
CA VAL A 244 4.29 -10.22 4.77
C VAL A 244 4.32 -10.64 3.32
N ALA A 245 5.51 -10.97 2.81
CA ALA A 245 5.70 -11.54 1.49
C ALA A 245 6.30 -12.96 1.62
N ASP A 246 5.65 -13.94 1.01
CA ASP A 246 6.11 -15.32 0.88
C ASP A 246 6.11 -15.70 -0.61
N GLY A 247 7.28 -15.55 -1.24
CA GLY A 247 7.41 -15.70 -2.68
C GLY A 247 6.59 -14.67 -3.45
N ARG A 248 5.56 -15.13 -4.18
CA ARG A 248 4.68 -14.30 -5.01
C ARG A 248 3.33 -13.99 -4.34
N ILE A 249 3.21 -14.30 -3.05
CA ILE A 249 2.03 -13.98 -2.25
C ILE A 249 2.39 -12.87 -1.27
N ILE A 250 1.64 -11.77 -1.30
CA ILE A 250 1.84 -10.61 -0.43
C ILE A 250 0.57 -10.33 0.35
N THR A 251 0.69 -10.20 1.67
CA THR A 251 -0.45 -9.85 2.53
C THR A 251 -0.16 -8.60 3.34
N GLY A 252 -1.17 -7.76 3.53
CA GLY A 252 -1.11 -6.54 4.34
C GLY A 252 -2.11 -6.57 5.50
N SER A 253 -1.74 -6.00 6.65
CA SER A 253 -2.51 -6.13 7.89
C SER A 253 -3.64 -5.12 8.06
N GLY A 254 -3.82 -4.13 7.17
CA GLY A 254 -4.84 -3.10 7.36
C GLY A 254 -4.53 -1.78 6.65
N PRO A 255 -5.34 -0.74 6.87
CA PRO A 255 -5.18 0.57 6.23
C PRO A 255 -3.79 1.20 6.46
N GLU A 256 -3.23 1.04 7.66
CA GLU A 256 -1.91 1.57 8.02
C GLU A 256 -0.77 0.93 7.21
N ALA A 257 -1.00 -0.27 6.66
CA ALA A 257 -0.04 -0.98 5.83
C ALA A 257 -0.16 -0.64 4.33
N ALA A 258 -1.13 0.17 3.90
CA ALA A 258 -1.47 0.32 2.48
C ALA A 258 -0.28 0.81 1.62
N GLU A 259 0.48 1.77 2.11
CA GLU A 259 1.67 2.27 1.40
C GLU A 259 2.79 1.23 1.32
N GLU A 260 3.17 0.63 2.46
CA GLU A 260 4.22 -0.42 2.51
C GLU A 260 3.82 -1.63 1.66
N PHE A 261 2.53 -2.00 1.69
CA PHE A 261 1.96 -3.10 0.92
C PHE A 261 2.12 -2.83 -0.58
N ALA A 262 1.73 -1.64 -1.04
CA ALA A 262 1.86 -1.26 -2.44
C ALA A 262 3.32 -1.23 -2.89
N MET A 263 4.23 -0.70 -2.07
CA MET A 263 5.66 -0.70 -2.36
C MET A 263 6.22 -2.12 -2.48
N LYS A 264 5.78 -3.04 -1.60
CA LYS A 264 6.18 -4.45 -1.68
C LYS A 264 5.63 -5.14 -2.94
N VAL A 265 4.39 -4.85 -3.35
CA VAL A 265 3.82 -5.34 -4.61
C VAL A 265 4.64 -4.84 -5.80
N THR A 266 4.95 -3.55 -5.85
CA THR A 266 5.81 -2.95 -6.89
C THR A 266 7.17 -3.63 -6.95
N GLU A 267 7.85 -3.79 -5.81
CA GLU A 267 9.16 -4.45 -5.72
C GLU A 267 9.14 -5.86 -6.32
N VAL A 268 8.16 -6.68 -5.95
CA VAL A 268 8.08 -8.08 -6.41
C VAL A 268 7.71 -8.17 -7.90
N LEU A 269 6.95 -7.21 -8.44
CA LEU A 269 6.65 -7.14 -9.87
C LEU A 269 7.83 -6.69 -10.74
N THR A 270 8.73 -5.87 -10.20
CA THR A 270 9.93 -5.41 -10.92
C THR A 270 11.00 -6.50 -11.05
N LEU A 271 10.98 -7.54 -10.22
CA LEU A 271 11.95 -8.66 -10.28
C LEU A 271 11.71 -9.64 -11.45
N GLN A 272 10.89 -9.28 -12.44
CA GLN A 272 10.49 -10.10 -13.59
C GLN A 272 10.78 -9.44 -14.94
#